data_AF-A0AA50DXB0-F1
#
_entry.id   AF-A0AA50DXB0-F1
#
_cell.length_a   1.000
_cell.length_b   1.000
_cell.length_c   1.000
_cell.angle_alpha   90.00
_cell.angle_beta   90.00
_cell.angle_gamma   90.00
#
_symmetry.space_group_name_H-M   'P 1'
#
loop_
_entity.id
_entity.type
_entity.pdbx_description
1 polymer ?
#
loop_
_entity_poly.entity_id
_entity_poly.type
_entity_poly.pdbx_seq_one_letter_code
_entity_poly.pdbx_strand_id
1 'polypeptide(L)'
;MVQILVIVGLTQSVLQFPPTLIYGRILPSIAISLIVGNFYYSWLAYHQGKREGRDDITALPYGINTVSLFAYVFLVMLPVRLLAIGSGASSEAAAELAGRRA
;
A
#
# COMPACT_ATOMS: atom_id res chain seq x y z
N MET A 1 -5.82 -1.25 11.05
CA MET A 1 -5.01 -0.32 11.87
C MET A 1 -3.55 -0.81 12.02
N VAL A 2 -3.30 -2.04 12.50
CA VAL A 2 -1.93 -2.60 12.61
C VAL A 2 -1.12 -2.54 11.30
N GLN A 3 -1.78 -2.76 10.17
CA GLN A 3 -1.21 -2.69 8.82
C GLN A 3 -0.46 -1.38 8.52
N ILE A 4 -0.98 -0.22 8.94
CA ILE A 4 -0.33 1.07 8.68
C ILE A 4 1.00 1.15 9.44
N LEU A 5 1.04 0.67 10.68
CA LEU A 5 2.27 0.61 11.49
C LEU A 5 3.31 -0.30 10.85
N VAL A 6 2.88 -1.43 10.29
CA VAL A 6 3.77 -2.35 9.56
C VAL A 6 4.35 -1.66 8.32
N ILE A 7 3.53 -0.95 7.54
CA ILE A 7 4.00 -0.24 6.35
C ILE A 7 5.01 0.85 6.72
N VAL A 8 4.71 1.68 7.74
CA VAL A 8 5.63 2.71 8.22
C VAL A 8 6.92 2.06 8.73
N GLY A 9 6.82 1.00 9.52
CA GLY A 9 7.96 0.25 10.03
C GLY A 9 8.85 -0.29 8.91
N LEU A 10 8.28 -0.96 7.90
CA LEU A 10 9.03 -1.52 6.77
C LEU A 10 9.65 -0.42 5.89
N THR A 11 8.91 0.63 5.58
CA THR A 11 9.41 1.73 4.73
C THR A 11 10.51 2.53 5.44
N GLN A 12 10.44 2.71 6.75
CA GLN A 12 11.44 3.45 7.52
C GLN A 12 12.66 2.59 7.90
N SER A 13 12.47 1.34 8.32
CA SER A 13 13.57 0.49 8.82
C SER A 13 14.26 -0.31 7.71
N VAL A 14 13.50 -0.95 6.84
CA VAL A 14 14.04 -1.84 5.79
C VAL A 14 14.43 -1.04 4.56
N LEU A 15 13.52 -0.18 4.08
CA LEU A 15 13.75 0.61 2.88
C LEU A 15 14.45 1.94 3.16
N GLN A 16 14.51 2.38 4.42
CA GLN A 16 15.15 3.63 4.83
C GLN A 16 14.67 4.84 4.01
N PHE A 17 13.38 4.87 3.70
CA PHE A 17 12.78 5.99 2.97
C PHE A 17 12.74 7.24 3.86
N PRO A 18 12.91 8.44 3.27
CA PRO A 18 12.84 9.67 4.02
C PRO A 18 11.41 9.91 4.54
N PRO A 19 11.24 10.49 5.74
CA PRO A 19 9.92 10.79 6.31
C PRO A 19 9.02 11.61 5.39
N THR A 20 9.60 12.54 4.62
CA THR A 20 8.86 13.37 3.65
C THR A 20 8.15 12.53 2.59
N LEU A 21 8.77 11.43 2.12
CA LEU A 21 8.15 10.51 1.17
C LEU A 21 7.08 9.63 1.85
N ILE A 22 7.37 9.12 3.05
CA ILE A 22 6.48 8.24 3.80
C ILE A 22 5.18 8.98 4.17
N TYR A 23 5.30 10.12 4.85
CA TYR A 23 4.15 10.87 5.35
C TYR A 23 3.54 11.79 4.31
N GLY A 24 4.33 12.29 3.35
CA GLY A 24 3.84 13.18 2.30
C GLY A 24 3.14 12.47 1.15
N ARG A 25 3.48 11.20 0.87
CA ARG A 25 2.95 10.49 -0.30
C ARG A 25 2.41 9.10 0.01
N ILE A 26 3.16 8.24 0.71
CA ILE A 26 2.76 6.85 0.94
C ILE A 26 1.52 6.77 1.82
N LEU A 27 1.56 7.40 2.99
CA LEU A 27 0.46 7.34 3.96
C LEU A 27 -0.85 7.98 3.45
N PRO A 28 -0.84 9.17 2.81
CA PRO A 28 -2.03 9.73 2.19
C PRO A 28 -2.59 8.84 1.07
N SER A 29 -1.73 8.24 0.24
CA SER A 29 -2.17 7.33 -0.82
C SER A 29 -2.88 6.10 -0.26
N ILE A 30 -2.35 5.52 0.83
CA ILE A 30 -3.00 4.40 1.53
C ILE A 30 -4.38 4.80 2.06
N ALA A 31 -4.50 5.98 2.68
CA ALA A 31 -5.77 6.46 3.20
C ALA A 31 -6.82 6.59 2.07
N ILE A 32 -6.44 7.18 0.94
CA ILE A 32 -7.30 7.31 -0.24
C ILE A 32 -7.71 5.93 -0.77
N SER A 33 -6.77 5.00 -0.92
CA SER A 33 -7.06 3.63 -1.39
C SER A 33 -8.04 2.89 -0.48
N LEU A 34 -7.92 3.06 0.84
CA LEU A 34 -8.86 2.46 1.80
C LEU A 34 -10.27 3.04 1.64
N ILE A 35 -10.38 4.36 1.48
CA ILE A 35 -11.67 5.04 1.28
C ILE A 35 -12.31 4.53 -0.01
N VAL A 36 -11.58 4.59 -1.13
CA VAL A 36 -12.07 4.15 -2.45
C VAL A 36 -12.45 2.68 -2.44
N GLY A 37 -11.63 1.81 -1.86
CA GLY A 37 -11.89 0.38 -1.77
C GLY A 37 -13.16 0.04 -0.97
N ASN A 38 -13.38 0.72 0.16
CA ASN A 38 -14.59 0.51 0.96
C ASN A 38 -15.85 1.04 0.27
N PHE A 39 -15.78 2.18 -0.42
CA PHE A 39 -16.89 2.65 -1.25
C PHE A 39 -17.21 1.65 -2.35
N TYR A 40 -16.19 1.11 -3.03
CA TYR A 40 -16.39 0.12 -4.09
C TYR A 40 -17.02 -1.17 -3.56
N TYR A 41 -16.54 -1.71 -2.43
CA TYR A 41 -17.10 -2.91 -1.83
C TYR A 41 -18.54 -2.68 -1.34
N SER A 42 -18.84 -1.50 -0.79
CA SER A 42 -20.20 -1.12 -0.41
C SER A 42 -21.14 -1.05 -1.61
N TRP A 43 -20.67 -0.49 -2.73
CA TRP A 43 -21.42 -0.45 -3.98
C TRP A 43 -21.68 -1.85 -4.55
N LEU A 44 -20.68 -2.73 -4.51
CA LEU A 44 -20.84 -4.13 -4.93
C LEU A 44 -21.86 -4.88 -4.07
N ALA A 45 -21.76 -4.77 -2.74
CA ALA A 45 -22.73 -5.38 -1.83
C ALA A 45 -24.15 -4.90 -2.10
N TYR A 46 -24.33 -3.59 -2.29
CA TYR A 46 -25.62 -3.00 -2.63
C TYR A 46 -26.17 -3.49 -3.98
N HIS A 47 -25.33 -3.53 -5.01
CA HIS A 47 -25.72 -3.98 -6.34
C HIS A 47 -26.07 -5.48 -6.34
N GLN A 48 -25.31 -6.30 -5.61
CA GLN A 48 -25.59 -7.72 -5.45
C GLN A 48 -26.91 -7.95 -4.69
N GLY A 49 -27.16 -7.18 -3.61
CA GLY A 49 -28.41 -7.26 -2.86
C GLY A 49 -29.63 -6.95 -3.71
N LYS A 50 -29.54 -5.91 -4.54
CA LYS A 50 -30.59 -5.58 -5.52
C LYS A 50 -30.82 -6.67 -6.58
N ARG A 51 -29.77 -7.36 -7.02
CA ARG A 51 -29.87 -8.44 -8.02
C ARG A 51 -30.48 -9.72 -7.44
N GLU A 52 -30.16 -10.04 -6.19
CA GLU A 52 -30.67 -11.23 -5.51
C GLU A 52 -32.00 -10.99 -4.76
N GLY A 53 -32.46 -9.75 -4.66
CA GLY A 53 -33.65 -9.39 -3.87
C GLY A 53 -33.43 -9.58 -2.37
N ARG A 54 -32.21 -9.35 -1.90
CA ARG A 54 -31.74 -9.65 -0.54
C ARG A 54 -31.20 -8.40 0.15
N ASP A 55 -31.61 -8.22 1.39
CA ASP A 55 -31.18 -7.10 2.26
C ASP A 55 -30.13 -7.52 3.31
N ASP A 56 -29.72 -8.80 3.33
CA ASP A 56 -28.74 -9.35 4.28
C ASP A 56 -27.29 -9.33 3.76
N ILE A 57 -27.05 -8.76 2.57
CA ILE A 57 -25.71 -8.67 1.98
C ILE A 57 -24.93 -7.50 2.58
N THR A 58 -23.83 -7.81 3.24
CA THR A 58 -22.93 -6.83 3.87
C THR A 58 -21.59 -6.78 3.15
N ALA A 59 -21.05 -5.57 2.98
CA ALA A 59 -19.72 -5.38 2.42
C ALA A 59 -18.63 -5.82 3.39
N LEU A 60 -17.64 -6.55 2.88
CA LEU A 60 -16.42 -6.81 3.63
C LEU A 60 -15.61 -5.50 3.75
N PRO A 61 -14.90 -5.26 4.86
CA PRO A 61 -14.02 -4.11 4.96
C PRO A 61 -12.83 -4.29 4.00
N TYR A 62 -12.58 -3.29 3.15
CA TYR A 62 -11.39 -3.30 2.31
C TYR A 62 -10.15 -3.13 3.19
N GLY A 63 -9.16 -4.00 2.99
CA GLY A 63 -7.93 -4.04 3.75
C GLY A 63 -6.73 -4.39 2.88
N ILE A 64 -5.55 -4.05 3.37
CA ILE A 64 -4.29 -4.37 2.71
C ILE A 64 -3.87 -5.80 3.09
N ASN A 65 -3.46 -6.59 2.10
CA ASN A 65 -2.98 -7.94 2.31
C ASN A 65 -1.54 -7.94 2.84
N THR A 66 -1.33 -8.49 4.05
CA THR A 66 -0.02 -8.51 4.71
C THR A 66 1.01 -9.32 3.92
N VAL A 67 0.64 -10.51 3.41
CA VAL A 67 1.58 -11.40 2.71
C VAL A 67 2.10 -10.73 1.43
N SER A 68 1.18 -10.18 0.63
CA SER A 68 1.51 -9.42 -0.58
C SER A 68 2.35 -8.19 -0.28
N LEU A 69 2.07 -7.47 0.82
CA LEU A 69 2.87 -6.32 1.25
C LEU A 69 4.34 -6.72 1.50
N PHE A 70 4.57 -7.79 2.26
CA PHE A 70 5.93 -8.27 2.53
C PHE A 70 6.61 -8.74 1.25
N ALA A 71 5.92 -9.52 0.42
CA ALA A 71 6.45 -9.95 -0.87
C ALA A 71 6.86 -8.72 -1.72
N TYR A 72 6.04 -7.68 -1.73
CA TYR A 72 6.31 -6.46 -2.49
C TYR A 72 7.55 -5.72 -1.95
N VAL A 73 7.63 -5.52 -0.64
CA VAL A 73 8.76 -4.81 -0.01
C VAL A 73 10.07 -5.56 -0.25
N PHE A 74 10.10 -6.86 0.01
CA PHE A 74 11.35 -7.63 -0.01
C PHE A 74 11.75 -8.13 -1.40
N LEU A 75 10.80 -8.45 -2.28
CA LEU A 75 11.08 -9.01 -3.60
C LEU A 75 11.07 -7.97 -4.72
N VAL A 76 10.51 -6.79 -4.49
CA VAL A 76 10.42 -5.73 -5.51
C VAL A 76 11.14 -4.45 -5.06
N MET A 77 10.68 -3.79 -3.99
CA MET A 77 11.20 -2.47 -3.61
C MET A 77 12.66 -2.53 -3.12
N LEU A 78 12.97 -3.45 -2.22
CA LEU A 78 14.31 -3.61 -1.65
C LEU A 78 15.38 -3.90 -2.71
N PRO A 79 15.22 -4.89 -3.62
CA PRO A 79 16.22 -5.14 -4.65
C PRO A 79 16.37 -3.96 -5.60
N VAL A 80 15.28 -3.27 -5.98
CA VAL A 80 15.36 -2.05 -6.81
C VAL A 80 16.18 -0.96 -6.11
N ARG A 81 15.97 -0.73 -4.81
CA ARG A 81 16.75 0.24 -4.04
C ARG A 81 18.23 -0.14 -3.97
N LEU A 82 18.53 -1.40 -3.66
CA LEU A 82 19.91 -1.89 -3.55
C LEU A 82 20.66 -1.79 -4.88
N LEU A 83 20.00 -2.14 -5.98
CA LEU A 83 20.56 -1.98 -7.33
C LEU A 83 20.83 -0.51 -7.65
N ALA A 84 19.90 0.39 -7.32
CA ALA A 84 20.07 1.82 -7.54
C ALA A 84 21.28 2.37 -6.75
N ILE A 85 21.42 2.01 -5.47
CA ILE A 85 22.56 2.40 -4.64
C ILE A 85 23.87 1.81 -5.21
N GLY A 86 23.86 0.53 -5.62
CA GLY A 86 25.00 -0.12 -6.25
C GLY A 86 25.44 0.52 -7.57
N SER A 87 24.50 1.14 -8.30
CA SER A 87 24.77 1.93 -9.50
C SER A 87 25.23 3.38 -9.23
N GLY A 88 25.43 3.76 -7.96
CA GLY A 88 25.89 5.08 -7.55
C GLY A 88 24.79 6.12 -7.34
N ALA A 89 23.51 5.71 -7.30
CA ALA A 89 22.42 6.65 -7.00
C ALA A 89 22.48 7.12 -5.54
N SER A 90 22.07 8.37 -5.29
CA SER A 90 21.86 8.86 -3.92
C SER A 90 20.75 8.06 -3.23
N SER A 91 20.78 7.97 -1.90
CA SER A 91 19.74 7.25 -1.15
C SER A 91 18.34 7.80 -1.41
N GLU A 92 18.22 9.10 -1.68
CA GLU A 92 16.97 9.78 -2.02
C GLU A 92 16.46 9.36 -3.41
N ALA A 93 17.34 9.38 -4.42
CA ALA A 93 16.98 8.94 -5.76
C ALA A 93 16.63 7.44 -5.80
N ALA A 94 17.35 6.62 -5.04
CA ALA A 94 17.05 5.20 -4.90
C ALA A 94 15.71 4.95 -4.19
N ALA A 95 15.36 5.74 -3.18
CA ALA A 95 14.07 5.67 -2.51
C ALA A 95 12.93 6.08 -3.44
N GLU A 96 13.12 7.12 -4.24
CA GLU A 96 12.11 7.56 -5.21
C GLU A 96 11.92 6.54 -6.34
N LEU A 97 13.01 5.93 -6.82
CA LEU A 97 12.95 4.89 -7.85
C LEU A 97 12.20 3.65 -7.35
N ALA A 98 12.51 3.18 -6.13
CA ALA A 98 11.82 2.06 -5.51
C ALA A 98 10.34 2.38 -5.24
N GLY A 99 10.03 3.62 -4.83
CA GLY A 99 8.67 4.09 -4.57
C GLY A 99 7.83 4.34 -5.82
N ARG A 100 8.42 4.54 -7.01
CA ARG A 100 7.69 4.68 -8.29
C ARG A 100 7.33 3.34 -8.92
N ARG A 101 8.09 2.30 -8.60
CA ARG A 101 7.83 0.94 -9.09
C ARG A 101 6.73 0.26 -8.27
N ALA A 102 6.44 0.79 -7.07
CA ALA A 102 5.38 0.45 -6.12
C ALA A 102 3.96 0.62 -6.66
#